data_AF-A0A1E1F5X9-F1
#
_entry.id   AF-A0A1E1F5X9-F1
#
_cell.length_a   1.000
_cell.length_b   1.000
_cell.length_c   1.000
_cell.angle_alpha   90.00
_cell.angle_beta   90.00
_cell.angle_gamma   90.00
#
_symmetry.space_group_name_H-M   'P 1'
#
loop_
_entity.id
_entity.type
_entity.pdbx_description
1 polymer ?
#
loop_
_entity_poly.entity_id
_entity_poly.type
_entity_poly.pdbx_seq_one_letter_code
_entity_poly.pdbx_strand_id
1 'polypeptide(L)'
;MALWAYRNAEWLVAIHAMVDDVCVQDGAMPPGLFGNLTRLVDGVRSDSPDDMFLSRADDMLVAIHRLRSAMRHRSPQADPAAIRRELGHMCRDWMSAARFC
;
A
#
# COMPACT_ATOMS: atom_id res chain seq x y z
N MET A 1 19.60 22.83 3.77
CA MET A 1 18.46 22.20 4.46
C MET A 1 18.23 20.82 3.83
N ALA A 2 18.93 19.79 4.32
CA ALA A 2 18.96 18.46 3.71
C ALA A 2 18.75 17.36 4.77
N LEU A 3 17.72 17.52 5.61
CA LEU A 3 17.35 16.55 6.65
C LEU A 3 15.90 16.04 6.52
N TRP A 4 15.11 16.58 5.58
CA TRP A 4 13.73 16.15 5.31
C TRP A 4 13.62 15.00 4.30
N ALA A 5 14.70 14.61 3.65
CA ALA A 5 14.68 13.56 2.62
C ALA A 5 14.72 12.12 3.19
N TYR A 6 15.09 11.93 4.46
CA TYR A 6 15.38 10.58 4.99
C TYR A 6 14.31 10.01 5.94
N ARG A 7 13.49 10.84 6.60
CA ARG A 7 12.42 10.36 7.51
C ARG A 7 11.22 9.78 6.76
N ASN A 8 11.02 10.20 5.51
CA ASN A 8 9.93 9.71 4.67
C ASN A 8 10.22 8.35 4.01
N ALA A 9 11.48 7.93 3.91
CA ALA A 9 11.81 6.68 3.22
C ALA A 9 11.37 5.42 4.01
N GLU A 10 11.40 5.45 5.34
CA GLU A 10 11.15 4.22 6.13
C GLU A 10 9.70 3.77 6.09
N TRP A 11 8.74 4.70 6.24
CA TRP A 11 7.32 4.36 6.18
C TRP A 11 6.91 3.94 4.76
N LEU A 12 7.51 4.57 3.74
CA LEU A 12 7.33 4.18 2.34
C LEU A 12 7.85 2.76 2.06
N VAL A 13 9.04 2.43 2.57
CA VAL A 13 9.62 1.08 2.47
C VAL A 13 8.75 0.06 3.22
N ALA A 14 8.18 0.44 4.38
CA ALA A 14 7.29 -0.43 5.14
C ALA A 14 5.98 -0.71 4.37
N ILE A 15 5.35 0.30 3.75
CA ILE A 15 4.18 0.09 2.88
C ILE A 15 4.53 -0.84 1.72
N HIS A 16 5.66 -0.58 1.05
CA HIS A 16 6.09 -1.40 -0.07
C HIS A 16 6.29 -2.87 0.34
N ALA A 17 7.01 -3.12 1.43
CA ALA A 17 7.24 -4.48 1.92
C ALA A 17 5.93 -5.20 2.27
N MET A 18 4.97 -4.50 2.87
CA MET A 18 3.65 -5.05 3.19
C MET A 18 2.83 -5.36 1.91
N VAL A 19 2.84 -4.46 0.92
CA VAL A 19 2.11 -4.68 -0.33
C VAL A 19 2.77 -5.79 -1.18
N ASP A 20 4.10 -5.86 -1.21
CA ASP A 20 4.84 -6.89 -1.91
C ASP A 20 4.53 -8.29 -1.34
N ASP A 21 4.48 -8.42 -0.01
CA ASP A 21 4.09 -9.66 0.65
C ASP A 21 2.67 -10.10 0.23
N VAL A 22 1.73 -9.15 0.11
CA VAL A 22 0.35 -9.41 -0.38
C VAL A 22 0.32 -9.78 -1.87
N CYS A 23 1.20 -9.20 -2.68
CA CYS A 23 1.30 -9.49 -4.12
C CYS A 23 1.91 -10.88 -4.38
N VAL A 24 2.89 -11.29 -3.58
CA VAL A 24 3.63 -12.55 -3.74
C VAL A 24 2.88 -13.74 -3.12
N GLN A 25 2.14 -13.53 -2.03
CA GLN A 25 1.37 -14.60 -1.41
C GLN A 25 0.12 -14.94 -2.23
N ASP A 26 0.10 -16.14 -2.82
CA ASP A 26 -1.08 -16.68 -3.51
C ASP A 26 -2.20 -17.14 -2.54
N GLY A 27 -2.08 -16.80 -1.25
CA GLY A 27 -2.92 -17.29 -0.16
C GLY A 27 -3.76 -16.22 0.53
N ALA A 28 -4.15 -16.51 1.78
CA ALA A 28 -4.87 -15.57 2.62
C ALA A 28 -3.98 -14.37 2.98
N MET A 29 -4.59 -13.20 3.08
CA MET A 29 -3.93 -11.95 3.43
C MET A 29 -3.38 -12.02 4.85
N PRO A 30 -2.15 -11.54 5.11
CA PRO A 30 -1.55 -11.63 6.43
C PRO A 30 -2.45 -11.01 7.50
N PRO A 31 -2.66 -11.68 8.64
CA PRO A 31 -3.52 -11.17 9.70
C PRO A 31 -2.97 -9.84 10.22
N GLY A 32 -3.82 -8.82 10.29
CA GLY A 32 -3.44 -7.50 10.80
C GLY A 32 -2.76 -6.58 9.78
N LEU A 33 -2.42 -7.04 8.57
CA LEU A 33 -1.75 -6.21 7.56
C LEU A 33 -2.52 -4.94 7.23
N PHE A 34 -3.82 -5.07 6.95
CA PHE A 34 -4.68 -3.92 6.66
C PHE A 34 -4.68 -2.91 7.82
N GLY A 35 -4.82 -3.38 9.06
CA GLY A 35 -4.83 -2.51 10.24
C GLY A 35 -3.49 -1.82 10.49
N ASN A 36 -2.37 -2.53 10.28
CA ASN A 36 -1.03 -1.96 10.42
C ASN A 36 -0.76 -0.92 9.33
N LEU A 37 -1.15 -1.17 8.08
CA LEU A 37 -0.99 -0.24 6.97
C LEU A 37 -1.84 1.02 7.18
N THR A 38 -3.10 0.87 7.62
CA THR A 38 -3.95 2.03 7.96
C THR A 38 -3.35 2.87 9.07
N ARG A 39 -2.88 2.26 10.17
CA ARG A 39 -2.23 3.02 11.26
C ARG A 39 -0.98 3.75 10.80
N LEU A 40 -0.19 3.15 9.91
CA LEU A 40 1.02 3.76 9.41
C LEU A 40 0.70 4.98 8.53
N VAL A 41 -0.31 4.87 7.65
CA VAL A 41 -0.81 6.00 6.84
C VAL A 41 -1.40 7.10 7.73
N ASP A 42 -2.21 6.75 8.73
CA ASP A 42 -2.78 7.72 9.68
C ASP A 42 -1.70 8.43 10.51
N GLY A 43 -0.64 7.71 10.89
CA GLY A 43 0.52 8.27 11.58
C GLY A 43 1.25 9.30 10.72
N VAL A 44 1.49 8.98 9.45
CA VAL A 44 2.13 9.90 8.49
C VAL A 44 1.21 11.10 8.22
N ARG A 45 -0.10 10.89 8.05
CA ARG A 45 -1.07 11.97 7.86
C ARG A 45 -1.10 12.92 9.05
N SER A 46 -0.91 12.41 10.27
CA SER A 46 -0.86 13.23 11.48
C SER A 46 0.45 14.02 11.61
N ASP A 47 1.59 13.46 11.18
CA ASP A 47 2.91 14.09 11.27
C ASP A 47 3.20 15.03 10.08
N SER A 48 2.63 14.75 8.91
CA SER A 48 2.86 15.48 7.65
C SER A 48 1.63 15.36 6.73
N PRO A 49 0.56 16.14 6.99
CA PRO A 49 -0.70 16.04 6.25
C PRO A 49 -0.59 16.43 4.77
N ASP A 50 0.42 17.23 4.41
CA ASP A 50 0.68 17.68 3.04
C ASP A 50 1.67 16.77 2.28
N ASP A 51 1.97 15.58 2.81
CA ASP A 51 2.85 14.63 2.13
C ASP A 51 2.21 14.15 0.81
N MET A 52 2.90 14.41 -0.30
CA MET A 52 2.42 14.12 -1.65
C MET A 52 2.16 12.63 -1.90
N PHE A 53 2.73 11.73 -1.09
CA PHE A 53 2.57 10.30 -1.22
C PHE A 53 1.36 9.76 -0.45
N LEU A 54 0.69 10.56 0.40
CA LEU A 54 -0.50 10.13 1.14
C LEU A 54 -1.65 9.71 0.21
N SER A 55 -1.89 10.45 -0.88
CA SER A 55 -2.93 10.07 -1.85
C SER A 55 -2.66 8.70 -2.46
N ARG A 56 -1.40 8.37 -2.76
CA ARG A 56 -1.02 7.04 -3.28
C ARG A 56 -1.18 5.95 -2.21
N ALA A 57 -0.90 6.28 -0.95
CA ALA A 57 -1.10 5.38 0.18
C ALA A 57 -2.58 5.04 0.39
N ASP A 58 -3.46 6.03 0.25
CA ASP A 58 -4.92 5.84 0.31
C ASP A 58 -5.42 4.93 -0.82
N ASP A 59 -4.94 5.14 -2.05
CA ASP A 59 -5.29 4.27 -3.18
C ASP A 59 -4.88 2.81 -2.93
N MET A 60 -3.67 2.59 -2.38
CA MET A 60 -3.21 1.25 -2.00
C MET A 60 -4.05 0.62 -0.90
N LEU A 61 -4.46 1.40 0.11
CA LEU A 61 -5.38 0.93 1.15
C LEU A 61 -6.72 0.48 0.56
N VAL A 62 -7.26 1.25 -0.39
CA VAL A 62 -8.51 0.88 -1.09
C VAL A 62 -8.34 -0.41 -1.87
N ALA A 63 -7.25 -0.57 -2.60
CA ALA A 63 -6.98 -1.80 -3.37
C ALA A 63 -6.78 -3.04 -2.47
N ILE A 64 -6.06 -2.91 -1.34
CA ILE A 64 -5.94 -3.98 -0.33
C ILE A 64 -7.31 -4.31 0.27
N HIS A 65 -8.15 -3.31 0.55
CA HIS A 65 -9.49 -3.54 1.07
C HIS A 65 -10.34 -4.32 0.07
N ARG A 66 -10.28 -3.96 -1.23
CA ARG A 66 -10.95 -4.69 -2.32
C ARG A 66 -10.46 -6.13 -2.40
N LEU A 67 -9.15 -6.35 -2.33
CA LEU A 67 -8.56 -7.71 -2.33
C LEU A 67 -9.10 -8.55 -1.16
N ARG A 68 -9.08 -7.97 0.05
CA ARG A 68 -9.61 -8.63 1.26
C ARG A 68 -11.09 -8.99 1.10
N SER A 69 -11.87 -8.08 0.54
CA SER A 69 -13.30 -8.30 0.28
C SER A 69 -13.51 -9.43 -0.74
N ALA A 70 -12.78 -9.39 -1.87
CA ALA A 70 -12.84 -10.40 -2.93
C ALA A 70 -12.44 -11.81 -2.46
N MET A 71 -11.46 -11.89 -1.55
CA MET A 71 -11.05 -13.16 -0.94
C MET A 71 -12.07 -13.70 0.07
N ARG A 72 -12.74 -12.83 0.84
CA ARG A 72 -13.76 -13.23 1.84
C ARG A 72 -15.09 -13.57 1.19
N HIS A 73 -15.47 -12.81 0.19
CA HIS A 73 -16.70 -12.98 -0.57
C HIS A 73 -16.28 -13.24 -2.01
N ARG A 74 -16.22 -14.53 -2.38
CA ARG A 74 -15.98 -14.96 -3.78
C ARG A 74 -17.09 -14.39 -4.66
N SER A 75 -16.89 -13.16 -5.12
CA SER A 75 -17.76 -12.50 -6.06
C SER A 75 -17.21 -12.76 -7.46
N PRO A 76 -18.04 -13.17 -8.43
CA PRO A 76 -17.59 -13.40 -9.80
C PRO A 76 -17.06 -12.12 -10.48
N GLN A 77 -17.32 -10.94 -9.92
CA GLN A 77 -16.86 -9.64 -10.43
C GLN A 77 -15.51 -9.18 -9.85
N ALA A 78 -15.03 -9.80 -8.77
CA ALA A 78 -13.81 -9.39 -8.09
C ALA A 78 -12.82 -10.54 -8.08
N ASP A 79 -11.99 -10.62 -9.13
CA ASP A 79 -10.90 -11.59 -9.21
C ASP A 79 -9.72 -11.12 -8.32
N PRO A 80 -9.39 -11.85 -7.24
CA PRO A 80 -8.26 -11.51 -6.38
C PRO A 80 -6.93 -11.41 -7.16
N ALA A 81 -6.74 -12.22 -8.21
CA ALA A 81 -5.52 -12.17 -9.01
C ALA A 81 -5.42 -10.89 -9.87
N ALA A 82 -6.55 -10.37 -10.36
CA ALA A 82 -6.59 -9.07 -11.03
C ALA A 82 -6.23 -7.93 -10.07
N ILE A 83 -6.77 -7.95 -8.85
CA ILE A 83 -6.49 -6.92 -7.83
C ILE A 83 -5.04 -6.98 -7.36
N ARG A 84 -4.46 -8.18 -7.20
CA ARG A 84 -3.02 -8.32 -6.91
C ARG A 84 -2.14 -7.75 -8.02
N ARG A 85 -2.51 -7.93 -9.30
CA ARG A 85 -1.78 -7.33 -10.44
C ARG A 85 -1.86 -5.81 -10.44
N GLU A 86 -3.03 -5.24 -10.13
CA GLU A 86 -3.23 -3.81 -9.96
C GLU A 86 -2.35 -3.26 -8.83
N LEU A 87 -2.38 -3.88 -7.64
CA LEU A 87 -1.51 -3.53 -6.51
C LEU A 87 -0.03 -3.56 -6.87
N GLY A 88 0.41 -4.62 -7.55
CA GLY A 88 1.80 -4.72 -8.00
C GLY A 88 2.18 -3.65 -9.03
N HIS A 89 1.25 -3.21 -9.87
CA HIS A 89 1.47 -2.10 -10.80
C HIS A 89 1.59 -0.77 -10.06
N MET A 90 0.68 -0.50 -9.13
CA MET A 90 0.72 0.69 -8.28
C MET A 90 2.01 0.76 -7.45
N CYS A 91 2.48 -0.37 -6.91
CA CYS A 91 3.75 -0.43 -6.17
C CYS A 91 4.95 -0.09 -7.05
N ARG A 92 5.01 -0.64 -8.27
CA ARG A 92 6.08 -0.31 -9.22
C ARG A 92 6.04 1.14 -9.68
N ASP A 93 4.85 1.65 -9.98
CA ASP A 93 4.68 3.05 -10.38
C ASP A 93 5.07 4.01 -9.25
N TRP A 94 4.68 3.69 -8.01
CA TRP A 94 5.11 4.44 -6.84
C TRP A 94 6.63 4.38 -6.65
N MET A 95 7.25 3.21 -6.66
CA MET A 95 8.72 3.11 -6.54
C MET A 95 9.45 3.91 -7.62
N SER A 96 8.93 3.92 -8.85
CA SER A 96 9.45 4.75 -9.92
C SER A 96 9.32 6.24 -9.54
N ALA A 97 8.12 6.69 -9.19
CA ALA A 97 7.87 8.09 -8.82
C ALA A 97 8.70 8.55 -7.61
N ALA A 98 8.82 7.73 -6.57
CA ALA A 98 9.60 8.03 -5.37
C ALA A 98 11.11 8.06 -5.64
N ARG A 99 11.61 7.39 -6.69
CA ARG A 99 13.02 7.43 -7.09
C ARG A 99 13.39 8.71 -7.84
N PHE A 100 12.40 9.44 -8.36
CA PHE A 100 12.56 10.67 -9.13
C PHE A 100 12.08 11.93 -8.39
N CYS A 101 11.58 11.81 -7.15
CA CYS A 101 11.24 12.92 -6.26
C CYS A 101 12.35 13.17 -5.24
#